data_AF-A0A3P7LKY4-F1
#
_entry.id   AF-A0A3P7LKY4-F1
#
_cell.length_a   1.000
_cell.length_b   1.000
_cell.length_c   1.000
_cell.angle_alpha   90.00
_cell.angle_beta   90.00
_cell.angle_gamma   90.00
#
_symmetry.space_group_name_H-M   'P 1'
#
loop_
_entity.id
_entity.type
_entity.pdbx_description
1 polymer ?
#
loop_
_entity_poly.entity_id
_entity_poly.type
_entity_poly.pdbx_seq_one_letter_code
_entity_poly.pdbx_strand_id
1 'polypeptide(L)'
;MSLKLTVSRLHRKTLLLTLQCLPFLCFQEDCKGVFHRELAVTKLKSFGGPVPKILVPRVWANPRNFNFDNIGSAMLALFEVLSLEGWVEIRDVIKARIGPSHVVYIHLFVFIGCMIGLTLFVGVVIANYKENKGTALLTVDQRRWLDLKGRIKLTQPLHIPPRPSMSESSFCIQAVRLLFK
;
A
#
# COMPACT_ATOMS: atom_id res chain seq x y z
N MET A 1 -6.40 -4.11 -7.87
CA MET A 1 -4.93 -4.25 -7.84
C MET A 1 -4.26 -3.96 -9.20
N SER A 2 -4.86 -4.30 -10.35
CA SER A 2 -4.27 -4.04 -11.69
C SER A 2 -4.18 -2.58 -12.15
N LEU A 3 -5.02 -1.66 -11.64
CA LEU A 3 -4.94 -0.24 -12.05
C LEU A 3 -3.66 0.46 -11.54
N LYS A 4 -3.19 0.15 -10.32
CA LYS A 4 -2.00 0.79 -9.72
C LYS A 4 -0.71 0.40 -10.45
N LEU A 5 -0.58 -0.87 -10.86
CA LEU A 5 0.57 -1.38 -11.63
C LEU A 5 0.70 -0.71 -13.02
N THR A 6 -0.42 -0.36 -13.65
CA THR A 6 -0.44 0.30 -14.96
C THR A 6 -0.12 1.79 -14.86
N VAL A 7 -0.55 2.46 -13.77
CA VAL A 7 -0.18 3.86 -13.47
C VAL A 7 1.34 3.97 -13.26
N SER A 8 1.95 3.09 -12.45
CA SER A 8 3.41 3.07 -12.24
C SER A 8 4.22 2.57 -13.45
N ARG A 9 3.60 2.00 -14.48
CA ARG A 9 4.25 1.70 -15.77
C ARG A 9 4.13 2.86 -16.77
N LEU A 10 2.99 3.56 -16.75
CA LEU A 10 2.80 4.77 -17.56
C LEU A 10 3.67 5.92 -17.06
N HIS A 11 3.78 6.08 -15.73
CA HIS A 11 4.71 7.04 -15.14
C HIS A 11 6.17 6.65 -15.40
N ARG A 12 6.51 5.35 -15.40
CA ARG A 12 7.83 4.84 -15.83
C ARG A 12 8.23 5.29 -17.24
N LYS A 13 7.26 5.33 -18.17
CA LYS A 13 7.47 5.88 -19.52
C LYS A 13 7.57 7.41 -19.51
N THR A 14 6.77 8.11 -18.72
CA THR A 14 6.90 9.57 -18.54
C THR A 14 8.26 9.94 -17.96
N LEU A 15 8.80 9.13 -17.05
CA LEU A 15 10.13 9.28 -16.47
C LEU A 15 11.24 8.99 -17.49
N LEU A 16 11.06 7.97 -18.33
CA LEU A 16 11.93 7.73 -19.50
C LEU A 16 11.83 8.85 -20.56
N LEU A 17 10.70 9.56 -20.64
CA LEU A 17 10.48 10.67 -21.58
C LEU A 17 10.96 12.02 -21.03
N THR A 18 11.01 12.23 -19.70
CA THR A 18 11.82 13.31 -19.09
C THR A 18 13.32 12.96 -19.09
N LEU A 19 13.66 11.69 -19.33
CA LEU A 19 14.98 11.14 -19.61
C LEU A 19 15.19 10.88 -21.12
N GLN A 20 14.57 11.66 -22.01
CA GLN A 20 14.92 11.64 -23.44
C GLN A 20 16.21 12.45 -23.74
N CYS A 21 17.04 12.61 -22.71
CA CYS A 21 18.49 12.55 -22.76
C CYS A 21 18.85 11.14 -22.25
N LEU A 22 19.30 10.25 -23.13
CA LEU A 22 19.81 8.94 -22.73
C LEU A 22 20.78 9.11 -21.55
N PRO A 23 20.82 8.17 -20.58
CA PRO A 23 21.63 8.29 -19.36
C PRO A 23 23.15 8.32 -19.60
N PHE A 24 23.62 8.32 -20.86
CA PHE A 24 25.05 8.26 -21.16
C PHE A 24 25.68 9.50 -21.80
N LEU A 25 24.94 10.42 -22.46
CA LEU A 25 25.54 11.64 -23.04
C LEU A 25 24.46 12.70 -23.33
N CYS A 26 24.24 13.63 -22.41
CA CYS A 26 23.47 14.83 -22.69
C CYS A 26 23.84 15.87 -21.64
N PHE A 27 24.71 16.80 -22.00
CA PHE A 27 24.97 17.94 -21.12
C PHE A 27 23.76 18.87 -21.13
N GLN A 28 23.60 19.66 -20.07
CA GLN A 28 22.53 20.67 -20.00
C GLN A 28 22.51 21.58 -21.26
N GLU A 29 23.69 21.79 -21.84
CA GLU A 29 23.91 22.59 -23.05
C GLU A 29 23.28 21.99 -24.32
N ASP A 30 23.12 20.66 -24.37
CA ASP A 30 22.52 19.91 -25.48
C ASP A 30 20.99 19.84 -25.38
N CYS A 31 20.41 20.26 -24.26
CA CYS A 31 18.96 20.25 -24.02
C CYS A 31 18.27 21.45 -24.71
N LYS A 32 18.37 21.51 -26.04
CA LYS A 32 17.83 22.59 -26.88
C LYS A 32 16.96 22.03 -28.01
N GLY A 33 16.03 22.85 -28.51
CA GLY A 33 15.14 22.50 -29.63
C GLY A 33 13.89 21.72 -29.21
N VAL A 34 13.25 21.06 -30.19
CA VAL A 34 11.97 20.36 -30.02
C VAL A 34 12.12 18.85 -30.24
N PHE A 35 11.24 18.07 -29.62
CA PHE A 35 11.17 16.63 -29.84
C PHE A 35 9.71 16.14 -29.90
N HIS A 36 9.51 15.01 -30.57
CA HIS A 36 8.22 14.34 -30.59
C HIS A 36 8.03 13.51 -29.33
N ARG A 37 7.07 13.90 -28.49
CA ARG A 37 6.64 13.14 -27.32
C ARG A 37 5.41 12.30 -27.66
N GLU A 38 5.48 11.01 -27.36
CA GLU A 38 4.33 10.12 -27.49
C GLU A 38 3.30 10.44 -26.41
N LEU A 39 2.04 10.60 -26.81
CA LEU A 39 0.93 10.86 -25.91
C LEU A 39 0.30 9.54 -25.45
N ALA A 40 0.17 9.40 -24.14
CA ALA A 40 -0.60 8.33 -23.54
C ALA A 40 -2.08 8.74 -23.45
N VAL A 41 -2.86 8.46 -24.48
CA VAL A 41 -4.31 8.78 -24.52
C VAL A 41 -5.09 7.88 -23.57
N THR A 42 -4.71 6.61 -23.46
CA THR A 42 -5.27 5.66 -22.50
C THR A 42 -4.15 5.00 -21.69
N LYS A 43 -4.47 4.55 -20.47
CA LYS A 43 -3.52 3.82 -19.60
C LYS A 43 -3.12 2.45 -20.20
N LEU A 44 -3.90 1.93 -21.14
CA LEU A 44 -3.65 0.68 -21.85
C LEU A 44 -2.92 0.95 -23.17
N LYS A 45 -2.01 0.05 -23.56
CA LYS A 45 -1.31 0.15 -24.85
C LYS A 45 -2.34 -0.09 -25.97
N SER A 46 -2.52 0.87 -26.88
CA SER A 46 -3.35 0.66 -28.06
C SER A 46 -2.76 -0.50 -28.87
N PHE A 47 -3.58 -1.53 -29.15
CA PHE A 47 -3.12 -2.80 -29.74
C PHE A 47 -3.01 -2.79 -31.27
N GLY A 48 -3.15 -1.64 -31.94
CA GLY A 48 -3.12 -1.63 -33.40
C GLY A 48 -3.32 -0.29 -34.08
N GLY A 49 -2.68 0.78 -33.61
CA GLY A 49 -2.71 2.07 -34.30
C GLY A 49 -1.46 2.93 -34.04
N PRO A 50 -1.15 3.90 -34.93
CA PRO A 50 -0.06 4.84 -34.71
C PRO A 50 -0.31 5.62 -33.41
N VAL A 51 0.69 5.62 -32.52
CA VAL A 51 0.61 6.39 -31.27
C VAL A 51 0.62 7.88 -31.61
N PRO A 52 -0.32 8.69 -31.08
CA PRO A 52 -0.32 10.13 -31.35
C PRO A 52 0.92 10.77 -30.73
N LYS A 53 1.63 11.59 -31.52
CA LYS A 53 2.86 12.29 -31.13
C LYS A 53 2.63 13.79 -31.21
N ILE A 54 3.15 14.53 -30.25
CA ILE A 54 3.11 16.00 -30.23
C ILE A 54 4.54 16.55 -30.15
N LEU A 55 4.80 17.65 -30.86
CA LEU A 55 6.04 18.40 -30.75
C LEU A 55 6.04 19.19 -29.45
N VAL A 56 7.04 18.96 -28.62
CA VAL A 56 7.23 19.67 -27.35
C VAL A 56 8.68 20.15 -27.24
N PRO A 57 8.92 21.29 -26.56
CA PRO A 57 10.28 21.76 -26.32
C PRO A 57 11.02 20.79 -25.38
N ARG A 58 12.32 20.62 -25.61
CA ARG A 58 13.22 19.98 -24.65
C ARG A 58 13.44 20.93 -23.48
N VAL A 59 13.25 20.45 -22.26
CA VAL A 59 13.40 21.25 -21.03
C VAL A 59 14.22 20.43 -20.02
N TRP A 60 15.26 21.06 -19.49
CA TRP A 60 15.99 20.54 -18.34
C TRP A 60 15.24 20.89 -17.06
N ALA A 61 14.44 19.94 -16.55
CA ALA A 61 13.60 20.17 -15.37
C ALA A 61 13.56 18.95 -14.45
N ASN A 62 13.45 19.23 -13.15
CA ASN A 62 13.22 18.23 -12.12
C ASN A 62 11.81 17.63 -12.23
N PRO A 63 11.59 16.39 -11.76
CA PRO A 63 10.25 15.81 -11.66
C PRO A 63 9.33 16.75 -10.87
N ARG A 64 8.10 16.98 -11.37
CA ARG A 64 7.16 17.89 -10.69
C ARG A 64 6.70 17.39 -9.32
N ASN A 65 6.68 16.09 -9.11
CA ASN A 65 6.09 15.49 -7.91
C ASN A 65 7.03 15.55 -6.71
N PHE A 66 8.35 15.50 -6.93
CA PHE A 66 9.31 15.48 -5.83
C PHE A 66 10.66 16.03 -6.28
N ASN A 67 11.36 16.67 -5.35
CA ASN A 67 12.74 17.13 -5.51
C ASN A 67 13.45 17.09 -4.15
N PHE A 68 14.78 17.04 -4.18
CA PHE A 68 15.64 17.03 -3.00
C PHE A 68 16.51 18.30 -2.91
N ASP A 69 16.06 19.38 -3.56
CA ASP A 69 16.83 20.63 -3.64
C ASP A 69 16.77 21.41 -2.31
N ASN A 70 15.65 21.30 -1.59
CA ASN A 70 15.42 21.93 -0.30
C ASN A 70 15.02 20.89 0.76
N ILE A 71 15.31 21.17 2.04
CA ILE A 71 15.00 20.24 3.13
C ILE A 71 13.49 19.99 3.28
N GLY A 72 12.64 21.01 3.09
CA GLY A 72 11.19 20.87 3.17
C GLY A 72 10.63 19.97 2.06
N SER A 73 11.09 20.18 0.82
CA SER A 73 10.71 19.34 -0.32
C SER A 73 11.22 17.90 -0.16
N ALA A 74 12.42 17.71 0.39
CA ALA A 74 12.95 16.40 0.73
C ALA A 74 12.10 15.70 1.81
N MET A 75 11.68 16.41 2.87
CA MET A 75 10.81 15.83 3.89
C MET A 75 9.44 15.44 3.33
N LEU A 76 8.85 16.25 2.45
CA LEU A 76 7.58 15.90 1.79
C LEU A 76 7.74 14.67 0.90
N ALA A 77 8.82 14.60 0.11
CA ALA A 77 9.11 13.43 -0.73
C ALA A 77 9.30 12.16 0.12
N LEU A 78 10.00 12.26 1.25
CA LEU A 78 10.17 11.13 2.18
C LEU A 78 8.86 10.73 2.87
N PHE A 79 7.99 11.69 3.19
CA PHE A 79 6.65 11.41 3.72
C PHE A 79 5.78 10.66 2.71
N GLU A 80 5.81 11.04 1.43
CA GLU A 80 5.15 10.27 0.35
C GLU A 80 5.72 8.85 0.27
N VAL A 81 7.05 8.67 0.38
CA VAL A 81 7.69 7.34 0.41
C VAL A 81 7.20 6.49 1.59
N LEU A 82 6.97 7.08 2.78
CA LEU A 82 6.45 6.36 3.96
C LEU A 82 5.04 5.79 3.74
N SER A 83 4.23 6.40 2.86
CA SER A 83 2.91 5.88 2.49
C SER A 83 2.96 4.63 1.60
N LEU A 84 4.17 4.23 1.15
CA LEU A 84 4.40 3.17 0.17
C LEU A 84 3.73 3.41 -1.18
N GLU A 85 3.28 4.64 -1.45
CA GLU A 85 2.76 5.06 -2.74
C GLU A 85 3.83 5.84 -3.52
N GLY A 86 3.99 5.56 -4.82
CA GLY A 86 4.94 6.29 -5.67
C GLY A 86 6.43 6.06 -5.39
N TRP A 87 6.82 5.39 -4.29
CA TRP A 87 8.24 5.23 -3.89
C TRP A 87 9.11 4.50 -4.94
N VAL A 88 8.52 3.59 -5.72
CA VAL A 88 9.19 2.87 -6.81
C VAL A 88 9.65 3.84 -7.90
N GLU A 89 8.86 4.89 -8.16
CA GLU A 89 9.19 5.91 -9.15
C GLU A 89 10.39 6.72 -8.66
N ILE A 90 10.35 7.19 -7.42
CA ILE A 90 11.46 7.92 -6.76
C ILE A 90 12.75 7.09 -6.82
N ARG A 91 12.66 5.80 -6.48
CA ARG A 91 13.79 4.85 -6.57
C ARG A 91 14.36 4.77 -7.99
N ASP A 92 13.49 4.62 -8.99
CA ASP A 92 13.91 4.49 -10.39
C ASP A 92 14.54 5.81 -10.90
N VAL A 93 14.06 6.96 -10.43
CA VAL A 93 14.64 8.28 -10.73
C VAL A 93 16.03 8.42 -10.14
N ILE A 94 16.21 8.06 -8.86
CA ILE A 94 17.50 8.11 -8.18
C ILE A 94 18.51 7.19 -8.89
N LYS A 95 18.07 5.98 -9.27
CA LYS A 95 18.90 5.03 -10.04
C LYS A 95 19.35 5.62 -11.37
N ALA A 96 18.45 6.30 -12.09
CA ALA A 96 18.71 6.81 -13.43
C ALA A 96 19.47 8.14 -13.47
N ARG A 97 19.28 9.03 -12.48
CA ARG A 97 19.87 10.37 -12.44
C ARG A 97 21.18 10.45 -11.65
N ILE A 98 21.30 9.69 -10.56
CA ILE A 98 22.43 9.77 -9.64
C ILE A 98 23.29 8.51 -9.76
N GLY A 99 22.65 7.34 -9.71
CA GLY A 99 23.32 6.06 -9.89
C GLY A 99 22.75 4.95 -9.02
N PRO A 100 23.17 3.70 -9.28
CA PRO A 100 22.61 2.53 -8.62
C PRO A 100 22.99 2.40 -7.13
N SER A 101 24.12 2.97 -6.69
CA SER A 101 24.56 2.92 -5.28
C SER A 101 23.61 3.66 -4.34
N HIS A 102 23.08 4.80 -4.77
CA HIS A 102 22.17 5.64 -3.99
C HIS A 102 20.77 5.03 -3.81
N VAL A 103 20.45 3.98 -4.55
CA VAL A 103 19.20 3.22 -4.39
C VAL A 103 19.12 2.53 -3.03
N VAL A 104 20.28 2.22 -2.43
CA VAL A 104 20.36 1.59 -1.10
C VAL A 104 19.76 2.50 -0.02
N TYR A 105 19.98 3.81 -0.11
CA TYR A 105 19.43 4.79 0.83
C TYR A 105 17.90 4.69 0.93
N ILE A 106 17.20 4.68 -0.22
CA ILE A 106 15.73 4.58 -0.23
C ILE A 106 15.22 3.24 0.30
N HIS A 107 15.91 2.14 0.00
CA HIS A 107 15.48 0.83 0.53
C HIS A 107 15.62 0.76 2.06
N LEU A 108 16.73 1.27 2.60
CA LEU A 108 16.93 1.33 4.05
C LEU A 108 15.89 2.25 4.72
N PHE A 109 15.61 3.40 4.11
CA PHE A 109 14.58 4.31 4.62
C PHE A 109 13.19 3.67 4.65
N VAL A 110 12.77 3.02 3.56
CA VAL A 110 11.48 2.31 3.50
C VAL A 110 11.45 1.16 4.49
N PHE A 111 12.53 0.38 4.62
CA PHE A 111 12.60 -0.73 5.55
C PHE A 111 12.45 -0.25 7.00
N ILE A 112 13.24 0.72 7.43
CA ILE A 112 13.20 1.26 8.79
C ILE A 112 11.87 2.00 9.04
N GLY A 113 11.46 2.86 8.12
CA GLY A 113 10.25 3.68 8.25
C GLY A 113 8.97 2.85 8.30
N CYS A 114 8.86 1.81 7.47
CA CYS A 114 7.66 0.96 7.45
C CYS A 114 7.70 -0.14 8.52
N MET A 115 8.84 -0.80 8.73
CA MET A 115 8.92 -1.88 9.73
C MET A 115 8.87 -1.32 11.16
N ILE A 116 9.60 -0.25 11.45
CA ILE A 116 9.71 0.31 12.80
C ILE A 116 8.70 1.44 12.99
N GLY A 117 8.60 2.38 12.06
CA GLY A 117 7.73 3.54 12.21
C GLY A 117 6.24 3.17 12.31
N LEU A 118 5.73 2.36 11.38
CA LEU A 118 4.32 1.94 11.42
C LEU A 118 4.00 1.04 12.62
N THR A 119 4.90 0.15 13.01
CA THR A 119 4.68 -0.73 14.16
C THR A 119 4.68 0.04 15.48
N LEU A 120 5.55 1.04 15.63
CA LEU A 120 5.54 1.93 16.78
C LEU A 120 4.25 2.75 16.83
N PHE A 121 3.83 3.33 15.70
CA PHE A 121 2.57 4.10 15.65
C PHE A 121 1.36 3.24 16.08
N VAL A 122 1.22 2.06 15.49
CA VAL A 122 0.14 1.10 15.85
C VAL A 122 0.28 0.66 17.31
N GLY A 123 1.49 0.43 17.79
CA GLY A 123 1.78 0.06 19.17
C GLY A 123 1.31 1.11 20.18
N VAL A 124 1.63 2.38 19.94
CA VAL A 124 1.20 3.51 20.78
C VAL A 124 -0.32 3.65 20.78
N VAL A 125 -0.96 3.57 19.61
CA VAL A 125 -2.43 3.66 19.49
C VAL A 125 -3.12 2.52 20.27
N ILE A 126 -2.62 1.29 20.16
CA ILE A 126 -3.18 0.14 20.89
C ILE A 126 -2.94 0.28 22.40
N ALA A 127 -1.77 0.76 22.81
CA ALA A 127 -1.45 0.98 24.22
C ALA A 127 -2.40 2.01 24.84
N ASN A 128 -2.57 3.15 24.17
CA ASN A 128 -3.49 4.21 24.61
C ASN A 128 -4.95 3.72 24.63
N TYR A 129 -5.38 2.95 23.63
CA TYR A 129 -6.73 2.37 23.62
C TYR A 129 -6.96 1.38 24.78
N LYS A 130 -5.96 0.55 25.12
CA LYS A 130 -6.03 -0.37 26.26
C LYS A 130 -6.11 0.36 27.59
N GLU A 131 -5.38 1.47 27.71
CA GLU A 131 -5.37 2.34 28.88
C GLU A 131 -6.71 3.04 29.07
N ASN A 132 -7.26 3.67 28.02
CA ASN A 132 -8.58 4.32 28.06
C ASN A 132 -9.73 3.34 28.37
N LYS A 133 -9.59 2.06 27.99
CA LYS A 133 -10.54 0.99 28.38
C LYS A 133 -10.40 0.51 29.82
N GLY A 134 -9.39 0.97 30.55
CA GLY A 134 -9.06 0.45 31.89
C GLY A 134 -8.55 -1.00 31.88
N THR A 135 -8.23 -1.55 30.72
CA THR A 135 -7.76 -2.94 30.58
C THR A 135 -6.25 -3.08 30.60
N ALA A 136 -5.51 -1.95 30.63
CA ALA A 136 -4.04 -1.93 30.60
C ALA A 136 -3.41 -2.55 31.87
N LEU A 137 -3.99 -2.30 33.05
CA LEU A 137 -3.48 -2.81 34.33
C LEU A 137 -3.86 -4.28 34.61
N LEU A 138 -4.77 -4.86 33.83
CA LEU A 138 -5.23 -6.23 34.04
C LEU A 138 -4.16 -7.23 33.58
N THR A 139 -3.98 -8.27 34.39
CA THR A 139 -3.16 -9.43 34.03
C THR A 139 -3.73 -10.16 32.80
N VAL A 140 -2.90 -10.98 32.15
CA VAL A 140 -3.30 -11.74 30.96
C VAL A 140 -4.52 -12.63 31.25
N ASP A 141 -4.55 -13.27 32.42
CA ASP A 141 -5.66 -14.17 32.78
C ASP A 141 -6.93 -13.43 33.15
N GLN A 142 -6.83 -12.28 33.83
CA GLN A 142 -8.00 -11.41 34.08
C GLN A 142 -8.62 -10.90 32.77
N ARG A 143 -7.79 -10.56 31.77
CA ARG A 143 -8.28 -10.13 30.46
C ARG A 143 -8.99 -11.27 29.72
N ARG A 144 -8.40 -12.47 29.73
CA ARG A 144 -9.03 -13.68 29.17
C ARG A 144 -10.38 -13.99 29.83
N TRP A 145 -10.48 -13.81 31.15
CA TRP A 145 -11.74 -13.98 31.88
C TRP A 145 -12.80 -12.95 31.46
N LEU A 146 -12.43 -11.68 31.30
CA LEU A 146 -13.37 -10.66 30.81
C LEU A 146 -13.83 -10.95 29.38
N ASP A 147 -12.93 -11.37 28.49
CA ASP A 147 -13.26 -11.79 27.12
C ASP A 147 -14.24 -12.98 27.14
N LEU A 148 -14.02 -13.97 28.00
CA LEU A 148 -14.91 -15.11 28.18
C LEU A 148 -16.29 -14.68 28.70
N LYS A 149 -16.33 -13.84 29.75
CA LYS A 149 -17.57 -13.32 30.32
C LYS A 149 -18.35 -12.50 29.29
N GLY A 150 -17.67 -11.74 28.44
CA GLY A 150 -18.26 -11.02 27.32
C GLY A 150 -18.89 -11.95 26.29
N ARG A 151 -18.20 -13.04 25.91
CA ARG A 151 -18.73 -14.05 24.98
C ARG A 151 -19.96 -14.76 25.54
N ILE A 152 -19.93 -15.17 26.81
CA ILE A 152 -21.06 -15.86 27.47
C ILE A 152 -22.32 -14.96 27.52
N LYS A 153 -22.15 -13.65 27.71
CA LYS A 153 -23.28 -12.71 27.65
C LYS A 153 -23.93 -12.62 26.27
N LEU A 154 -23.15 -12.86 25.20
CA LEU A 154 -23.62 -12.82 23.82
C LEU A 154 -24.17 -14.17 23.34
N THR A 155 -23.82 -15.28 24.00
CA THR A 155 -24.36 -16.60 23.66
C THR A 155 -25.79 -16.74 24.14
N GLN A 156 -26.69 -17.06 23.22
CA GLN A 156 -28.06 -17.44 23.57
C GLN A 156 -28.11 -18.89 24.06
N PRO A 157 -29.01 -19.20 25.01
CA PRO A 157 -29.24 -20.59 25.42
C PRO A 157 -29.76 -21.38 24.22
N LEU A 158 -29.13 -22.53 23.97
CA LEU A 158 -29.59 -23.45 22.94
C LEU A 158 -30.94 -24.02 23.36
N HIS A 159 -32.01 -23.66 22.63
CA HIS A 159 -33.35 -24.18 22.89
C HIS A 159 -33.46 -25.61 22.35
N ILE A 160 -33.11 -26.60 23.17
CA ILE A 160 -33.18 -28.02 22.81
C ILE A 160 -34.52 -28.56 23.32
N PRO A 161 -35.40 -29.10 22.44
CA PRO A 161 -36.61 -29.75 22.91
C PRO A 161 -36.28 -31.01 23.74
N PRO A 162 -37.08 -31.33 24.78
CA PRO A 162 -36.87 -32.53 25.58
C PRO A 162 -37.04 -33.80 24.73
N ARG A 163 -36.32 -34.88 25.10
CA ARG A 163 -36.41 -36.16 24.38
C ARG A 163 -37.82 -36.74 24.53
N PRO A 164 -38.52 -37.08 23.43
CA PRO A 164 -39.86 -37.67 23.50
C PRO A 164 -39.79 -39.09 24.09
N SER A 165 -40.83 -39.50 24.82
CA SER A 165 -40.94 -40.83 25.46
C SER A 165 -41.30 -41.96 24.50
N MET A 166 -41.82 -41.63 23.30
CA MET A 166 -42.28 -42.59 22.29
C MET A 166 -41.22 -42.83 21.20
N SER A 167 -41.07 -44.08 20.76
CA SER A 167 -40.01 -44.50 19.83
C SER A 167 -40.04 -43.77 18.48
N GLU A 168 -41.22 -43.43 17.97
CA GLU A 168 -41.35 -42.84 16.62
C GLU A 168 -40.91 -41.38 16.54
N SER A 169 -41.20 -40.55 17.56
CA SER A 169 -40.75 -39.16 17.61
C SER A 169 -39.26 -39.02 17.94
N SER A 170 -38.65 -40.04 18.55
CA SER A 170 -37.21 -40.05 18.86
C SER A 170 -36.36 -40.13 17.59
N PHE A 171 -36.84 -40.75 16.51
CA PHE A 171 -36.09 -40.89 15.25
C PHE A 171 -35.98 -39.54 14.50
N CYS A 172 -37.08 -38.79 14.41
CA CYS A 172 -37.10 -37.47 13.78
C CYS A 172 -36.17 -36.47 14.48
N ILE A 173 -36.22 -36.36 15.82
CA ILE A 173 -35.36 -35.42 16.57
C ILE A 173 -33.88 -35.84 16.49
N GLN A 174 -33.58 -37.15 16.50
CA GLN A 174 -32.21 -37.64 16.37
C GLN A 174 -31.64 -37.40 14.96
N ALA A 175 -32.45 -37.52 13.91
CA ALA A 175 -32.09 -37.20 12.53
C ALA A 175 -31.84 -35.69 12.34
N VAL A 176 -32.72 -34.81 12.87
CA VAL A 176 -32.50 -33.35 12.84
C VAL A 176 -31.23 -32.94 13.60
N ARG A 177 -30.93 -33.59 14.72
CA ARG A 177 -29.72 -33.34 15.52
C ARG A 177 -28.43 -33.77 14.82
N LEU A 178 -28.48 -34.76 13.93
CA LEU A 178 -27.36 -35.20 13.08
C LEU A 178 -27.19 -34.32 11.83
N LEU A 179 -28.26 -33.68 11.35
CA LEU A 179 -28.23 -32.77 10.20
C LEU A 179 -27.70 -31.36 10.50
N PHE A 180 -27.76 -30.91 11.76
CA PHE A 180 -27.36 -29.56 12.21
C PHE A 180 -26.06 -29.53 13.05
N LYS A 181 -25.27 -30.60 13.00
CA LYS A 181 -23.94 -30.67 13.61
C LYS A 181 -22.89 -30.69 12.51
#